data_AF-X0Y7N0-F1
#
_entry.id   AF-X0Y7N0-F1
#
_cell.length_a   1.000
_cell.length_b   1.000
_cell.length_c   1.000
_cell.angle_alpha   90.00
_cell.angle_beta   90.00
_cell.angle_gamma   90.00
#
_symmetry.space_group_name_H-M   'P 1'
#
loop_
_entity.id
_entity.type
_entity.pdbx_description
1 polymer ?
#
loop_
_entity_poly.entity_id
_entity_poly.type
_entity_poly.pdbx_seq_one_letter_code
_entity_poly.pdbx_strand_id
1 'polypeptide(L)'
;GYIYRVSTSFKGYGKALYLKLRDGRIVVYGHLSKFEDELGEEIRKLQMSVRRYNHNLFFTPDEYPVKRGQVIGYSGSSGARAPHLHFEIRSAGNNPLNPLKYGFPFADNRPPVFEKLAIRHYENGFAPGNPCDIEIINVAEGIGAGEYVIGDTVIGTGYMALAVSGGDRIDGKGFLYGFYSLRLRVDDSVIFSMNSDSITYETTGQLEYVRDME
;
A
#
# COMPACT_ATOMS: atom_id res chain seq x y z
N GLY A 1 18.20 -7.08 -14.22
CA GLY A 1 17.70 -8.25 -13.50
C GLY A 1 17.18 -9.21 -14.53
N TYR A 2 16.11 -9.92 -14.24
CA TYR A 2 15.38 -10.72 -15.22
C TYR A 2 13.90 -10.76 -14.86
N ILE A 3 13.05 -11.04 -15.84
CA ILE A 3 11.63 -11.31 -15.59
C ILE A 3 11.57 -12.69 -14.96
N TYR A 4 11.25 -12.79 -13.67
CA TYR A 4 11.18 -14.08 -12.98
C TYR A 4 9.76 -14.65 -12.96
N ARG A 5 8.75 -13.81 -13.14
CA ARG A 5 7.36 -14.22 -13.13
C ARG A 5 6.48 -13.30 -13.96
N VAL A 6 5.54 -13.90 -14.67
CA VAL A 6 4.43 -13.19 -15.34
C VAL A 6 3.10 -13.80 -14.92
N SER A 7 2.12 -12.94 -14.70
CA SER A 7 0.76 -13.33 -14.34
C SER A 7 -0.24 -12.68 -15.28
N THR A 8 -1.23 -13.44 -15.75
CA THR A 8 -2.38 -12.92 -16.49
C THR A 8 -3.66 -13.28 -15.75
N SER A 9 -4.49 -12.28 -15.49
CA SER A 9 -5.77 -12.41 -14.80
C SER A 9 -6.77 -11.37 -15.35
N PHE A 10 -8.07 -11.64 -15.20
CA PHE A 10 -9.13 -10.67 -15.48
C PHE A 10 -9.37 -9.70 -14.31
N LYS A 11 -8.83 -10.01 -13.12
CA LYS A 11 -9.03 -9.28 -11.86
C LYS A 11 -7.69 -9.01 -11.17
N GLY A 12 -7.69 -8.17 -10.13
CA GLY A 12 -6.47 -7.84 -9.38
C GLY A 12 -5.45 -7.14 -10.29
N TYR A 13 -4.20 -7.55 -10.25
CA TYR A 13 -3.14 -6.94 -11.08
C TYR A 13 -3.35 -7.05 -12.60
N GLY A 14 -4.29 -7.87 -13.09
CA GLY A 14 -4.49 -8.06 -14.52
C GLY A 14 -3.31 -8.79 -15.17
N LYS A 15 -2.73 -8.17 -16.19
CA LYS A 15 -1.40 -8.55 -16.71
C LYS A 15 -0.33 -7.92 -15.84
N ALA A 16 0.48 -8.76 -15.22
CA ALA A 16 1.50 -8.35 -14.28
C ALA A 16 2.85 -9.00 -14.60
N LEU A 17 3.90 -8.22 -14.45
CA LEU A 17 5.28 -8.63 -14.68
C LEU A 17 6.08 -8.38 -13.41
N TYR A 18 6.83 -9.40 -12.99
CA TYR A 18 7.66 -9.35 -11.80
C TYR A 18 9.13 -9.50 -12.21
N LEU A 19 9.93 -8.47 -11.94
CA LEU A 19 11.37 -8.46 -12.15
C LEU A 19 12.09 -8.85 -10.87
N LYS A 20 13.05 -9.77 -10.96
CA LYS A 20 13.99 -10.02 -9.86
C LYS A 20 15.27 -9.24 -10.13
N LEU A 21 15.63 -8.38 -9.19
CA LEU A 21 16.84 -7.55 -9.22
C LEU A 21 18.05 -8.35 -8.74
N ARG A 22 19.25 -7.82 -9.01
CA ARG A 22 20.52 -8.48 -8.66
C ARG A 22 20.76 -8.56 -7.14
N ASP A 23 20.16 -7.65 -6.39
CA ASP A 23 20.19 -7.62 -4.93
C ASP A 23 19.06 -8.46 -4.29
N GLY A 24 18.33 -9.24 -5.10
CA GLY A 24 17.26 -10.11 -4.66
C GLY A 24 15.90 -9.45 -4.51
N ARG A 25 15.81 -8.11 -4.53
CA ARG A 25 14.51 -7.40 -4.50
C ARG A 25 13.67 -7.73 -5.73
N ILE A 26 12.37 -7.57 -5.57
CA ILE A 26 11.39 -7.78 -6.64
C ILE A 26 10.73 -6.46 -7.01
N VAL A 27 10.54 -6.20 -8.30
CA VAL A 27 9.75 -5.07 -8.80
C VAL A 27 8.55 -5.60 -9.53
N VAL A 28 7.36 -5.09 -9.22
CA VAL A 28 6.10 -5.54 -9.82
C VAL A 28 5.52 -4.40 -10.64
N TYR A 29 5.12 -4.72 -11.88
CA TYR A 29 4.34 -3.85 -12.74
C TYR A 29 3.00 -4.54 -13.02
N GLY A 30 1.90 -3.88 -12.68
CA GLY A 30 0.54 -4.37 -12.88
C GLY A 30 -0.27 -3.51 -13.85
N HIS A 31 -1.46 -4.00 -14.16
CA HIS A 31 -2.44 -3.40 -15.07
C HIS A 31 -1.92 -3.17 -16.49
N LEU A 32 -0.93 -3.95 -16.92
CA LEU A 32 -0.34 -3.79 -18.25
C LEU A 32 -1.38 -4.04 -19.36
N SER A 33 -1.34 -3.27 -20.43
CA SER A 33 -2.14 -3.53 -21.64
C SER A 33 -1.56 -4.72 -22.42
N LYS A 34 -0.23 -4.72 -22.59
CA LYS A 34 0.54 -5.81 -23.18
C LYS A 34 1.96 -5.89 -22.59
N PHE A 35 2.55 -7.08 -22.67
CA PHE A 35 4.00 -7.29 -22.45
C PHE A 35 4.78 -6.81 -23.68
N GLU A 36 6.11 -6.80 -23.61
CA GLU A 36 6.93 -6.65 -24.82
C GLU A 36 6.65 -7.79 -25.81
N ASP A 37 6.92 -7.55 -27.09
CA ASP A 37 6.32 -8.35 -28.17
C ASP A 37 6.75 -9.83 -28.13
N GLU A 38 8.02 -10.15 -27.84
CA GLU A 38 8.51 -11.53 -27.75
C GLU A 38 7.82 -12.33 -26.65
N LEU A 39 7.89 -11.85 -25.40
CA LEU A 39 7.22 -12.47 -24.26
C LEU A 39 5.70 -12.52 -24.42
N GLY A 40 5.10 -11.45 -24.96
CA GLY A 40 3.67 -11.37 -25.23
C GLY A 40 3.19 -12.44 -26.21
N GLU A 41 3.95 -12.69 -27.28
CA GLU A 41 3.65 -13.72 -28.26
C GLU A 41 3.81 -15.14 -27.69
N GLU A 42 4.84 -15.40 -26.90
CA GLU A 42 5.01 -16.70 -26.23
C GLU A 42 3.86 -17.00 -25.27
N ILE A 43 3.46 -16.02 -24.46
CA ILE A 43 2.30 -16.15 -23.57
C ILE A 43 1.02 -16.37 -24.38
N ARG A 44 0.83 -15.65 -25.49
CA ARG A 44 -0.35 -15.80 -26.36
C ARG A 44 -0.40 -17.19 -26.98
N LYS A 45 0.72 -17.72 -27.49
CA LYS A 45 0.80 -19.08 -28.04
C LYS A 45 0.40 -20.11 -26.99
N LEU A 46 0.93 -20.00 -25.78
CA LEU A 46 0.55 -20.86 -24.66
C LEU A 46 -0.94 -20.76 -24.34
N GLN A 47 -1.48 -19.54 -24.20
CA GLN A 47 -2.90 -19.32 -23.92
C GLN A 47 -3.81 -19.96 -24.97
N MET A 48 -3.43 -19.87 -26.25
CA MET A 48 -4.19 -20.48 -27.34
C MET A 48 -4.08 -22.01 -27.35
N SER A 49 -2.89 -22.57 -27.06
CA SER A 49 -2.69 -24.02 -27.07
C SER A 49 -3.48 -24.72 -25.97
N VAL A 50 -3.57 -24.11 -24.79
CA VAL A 50 -4.34 -24.66 -23.65
C VAL A 50 -5.75 -24.07 -23.50
N ARG A 51 -6.14 -23.15 -24.40
CA ARG A 51 -7.45 -22.46 -24.39
C ARG A 51 -7.79 -21.81 -23.04
N ARG A 52 -6.80 -21.18 -22.40
CA ARG A 52 -6.96 -20.55 -21.09
C ARG A 52 -6.27 -19.19 -21.05
N TYR A 53 -6.95 -18.17 -20.53
CA TYR A 53 -6.36 -16.84 -20.39
C TYR A 53 -5.48 -16.70 -19.13
N ASN A 54 -5.93 -17.27 -18.00
CA ASN A 54 -5.21 -17.11 -16.74
C ASN A 54 -3.96 -18.00 -16.69
N HIS A 55 -2.81 -17.38 -16.47
CA HIS A 55 -1.53 -18.05 -16.34
C HIS A 55 -0.67 -17.40 -15.28
N ASN A 56 0.18 -18.22 -14.66
CA ASN A 56 1.21 -17.80 -13.74
C ASN A 56 2.49 -18.54 -14.13
N LEU A 57 3.39 -17.84 -14.81
CA LEU A 57 4.61 -18.39 -15.39
C LEU A 57 5.81 -17.92 -14.59
N PHE A 58 6.82 -18.76 -14.50
CA PHE A 58 8.08 -18.49 -13.82
C PHE A 58 9.23 -18.80 -14.75
N PHE A 59 10.29 -18.01 -14.64
CA PHE A 59 11.45 -18.10 -15.51
C PHE A 59 12.74 -18.13 -14.69
N THR A 60 13.79 -18.67 -15.29
CA THR A 60 15.17 -18.64 -14.82
C THR A 60 15.88 -17.36 -15.29
N PRO A 61 17.04 -17.01 -14.69
CA PRO A 61 17.77 -15.80 -15.04
C PRO A 61 18.16 -15.66 -16.52
N ASP A 62 18.36 -16.78 -17.21
CA ASP A 62 18.85 -16.81 -18.58
C ASP A 62 17.73 -16.73 -19.64
N GLU A 63 16.47 -16.97 -19.27
CA GLU A 63 15.34 -16.96 -20.20
C GLU A 63 14.94 -15.53 -20.62
N TYR A 64 14.78 -14.61 -19.66
CA TYR A 64 14.32 -13.23 -19.93
C TYR A 64 15.15 -12.18 -19.17
N PRO A 65 16.44 -12.00 -19.49
CA PRO A 65 17.28 -10.99 -18.87
C PRO A 65 16.85 -9.56 -19.27
N VAL A 66 16.87 -8.63 -18.31
CA VAL A 66 16.42 -7.25 -18.52
C VAL A 66 17.49 -6.24 -18.10
N LYS A 67 17.72 -5.26 -18.97
CA LYS A 67 18.61 -4.10 -18.74
C LYS A 67 17.81 -2.88 -18.26
N ARG A 68 18.46 -1.98 -17.51
CA ARG A 68 17.86 -0.70 -17.13
C ARG A 68 17.51 0.09 -18.38
N GLY A 69 16.29 0.62 -18.46
CA GLY A 69 15.78 1.38 -19.61
C GLY A 69 15.18 0.51 -20.73
N GLN A 70 15.22 -0.81 -20.62
CA GLN A 70 14.57 -1.71 -21.57
C GLN A 70 13.05 -1.68 -21.38
N VAL A 71 12.31 -1.63 -22.48
CA VAL A 71 10.85 -1.77 -22.49
C VAL A 71 10.49 -3.23 -22.25
N ILE A 72 9.61 -3.46 -21.28
CA ILE A 72 9.14 -4.79 -20.83
C ILE A 72 7.61 -4.91 -20.86
N GLY A 73 6.93 -3.92 -21.44
CA GLY A 73 5.49 -3.83 -21.43
C GLY A 73 4.99 -2.40 -21.45
N TYR A 74 3.67 -2.28 -21.52
CA TYR A 74 2.96 -1.03 -21.72
C TYR A 74 1.84 -0.93 -20.68
N SER A 75 1.66 0.25 -20.06
CA SER A 75 0.57 0.48 -19.10
C SER A 75 -0.80 0.29 -19.75
N GLY A 76 -1.80 0.01 -18.94
CA GLY A 76 -3.16 -0.25 -19.41
C GLY A 76 -4.15 -0.27 -18.26
N SER A 77 -5.26 -0.97 -18.45
CA SER A 77 -6.33 -1.11 -17.46
C SER A 77 -6.66 -2.57 -17.14
N SER A 78 -5.79 -3.53 -17.46
CA SER A 78 -6.12 -4.94 -17.23
C SER A 78 -6.29 -5.22 -15.73
N GLY A 79 -7.40 -5.85 -15.34
CA GLY A 79 -7.72 -6.08 -13.93
C GLY A 79 -8.07 -4.83 -13.11
N ALA A 80 -8.03 -3.64 -13.71
CA ALA A 80 -8.41 -2.36 -13.12
C ALA A 80 -9.58 -1.72 -13.87
N ARG A 81 -10.15 -0.65 -13.29
CA ARG A 81 -11.19 0.15 -13.97
C ARG A 81 -10.58 1.19 -14.91
N ALA A 82 -9.71 2.04 -14.40
CA ALA A 82 -9.08 3.13 -15.17
C ALA A 82 -7.65 2.76 -15.59
N PRO A 83 -7.18 3.19 -16.78
CA PRO A 83 -5.80 2.96 -17.19
C PRO A 83 -4.80 3.64 -16.27
N HIS A 84 -3.91 2.85 -15.68
CA HIS A 84 -2.78 3.33 -14.87
C HIS A 84 -1.70 2.25 -14.77
N LEU A 85 -0.53 2.59 -14.23
CA LEU A 85 0.50 1.62 -13.92
C LEU A 85 0.48 1.34 -12.41
N HIS A 86 0.22 0.10 -12.03
CA HIS A 86 0.47 -0.34 -10.67
C HIS A 86 1.95 -0.68 -10.52
N PHE A 87 2.59 -0.17 -9.47
CA PHE A 87 4.02 -0.35 -9.23
C PHE A 87 4.29 -0.76 -7.79
N GLU A 88 5.15 -1.76 -7.60
CA GLU A 88 5.64 -2.13 -6.28
C GLU A 88 7.13 -2.43 -6.30
N ILE A 89 7.76 -2.21 -5.15
CA ILE A 89 9.05 -2.80 -4.80
C ILE A 89 8.80 -3.73 -3.62
N ARG A 90 9.42 -4.91 -3.66
CA ARG A 90 9.32 -5.93 -2.62
C ARG A 90 10.69 -6.40 -2.18
N SER A 91 10.78 -6.86 -0.94
CA SER A 91 11.98 -7.50 -0.40
C SER A 91 12.30 -8.80 -1.14
N ALA A 92 13.48 -9.38 -0.87
CA ALA A 92 13.82 -10.71 -1.36
C ALA A 92 12.87 -11.81 -0.86
N GLY A 93 12.24 -11.58 0.30
CA GLY A 93 11.16 -12.42 0.85
C GLY A 93 9.77 -12.12 0.28
N ASN A 94 9.68 -11.30 -0.79
CA ASN A 94 8.44 -10.92 -1.47
C ASN A 94 7.45 -10.09 -0.61
N ASN A 95 7.91 -9.45 0.45
CA ASN A 95 7.10 -8.50 1.23
C ASN A 95 7.06 -7.14 0.54
N PRO A 96 5.88 -6.51 0.34
CA PRO A 96 5.79 -5.14 -0.16
C PRO A 96 6.56 -4.16 0.72
N LEU A 97 7.27 -3.25 0.05
CA LEU A 97 8.07 -2.19 0.66
C LEU A 97 7.53 -0.83 0.21
N ASN A 98 7.76 0.20 1.02
CA ASN A 98 7.44 1.58 0.65
C ASN A 98 8.26 1.99 -0.60
N PRO A 99 7.64 2.16 -1.78
CA PRO A 99 8.38 2.48 -2.99
C PRO A 99 9.08 3.85 -2.92
N LEU A 100 8.58 4.78 -2.10
CA LEU A 100 9.15 6.11 -1.93
C LEU A 100 10.57 6.09 -1.37
N LYS A 101 10.92 5.05 -0.60
CA LYS A 101 12.28 4.87 -0.05
C LYS A 101 13.33 4.43 -1.07
N TYR A 102 12.95 4.09 -2.29
CA TYR A 102 13.82 3.38 -3.23
C TYR A 102 13.96 4.01 -4.63
N GLY A 103 13.57 5.27 -4.82
CA GLY A 103 13.86 5.96 -6.08
C GLY A 103 12.89 7.05 -6.52
N PHE A 104 11.87 7.38 -5.72
CA PHE A 104 10.94 8.47 -6.01
C PHE A 104 11.13 9.59 -4.98
N PRO A 105 12.22 10.37 -5.05
CA PRO A 105 12.41 11.50 -4.15
C PRO A 105 11.33 12.55 -4.44
N PHE A 106 10.58 12.90 -3.42
CA PHE A 106 9.65 14.03 -3.43
C PHE A 106 10.13 15.03 -2.39
N ALA A 107 10.09 16.32 -2.73
CA ALA A 107 10.15 17.34 -1.71
C ALA A 107 8.81 17.30 -0.98
N ASP A 108 8.87 17.16 0.34
CA ASP A 108 7.69 17.23 1.19
C ASP A 108 8.05 17.98 2.46
N ASN A 109 7.51 19.19 2.57
CA ASN A 109 7.73 20.10 3.69
C ASN A 109 6.42 20.41 4.42
N ARG A 110 5.36 19.63 4.15
CA ARG A 110 4.06 19.84 4.75
C ARG A 110 3.88 18.87 5.92
N PRO A 111 3.44 19.34 7.09
CA PRO A 111 3.03 18.43 8.13
C PRO A 111 1.73 17.71 7.71
N PRO A 112 1.52 16.46 8.16
CA PRO A 112 0.24 15.79 7.96
C PRO A 112 -0.87 16.53 8.72
N VAL A 113 -2.10 16.41 8.22
CA VAL A 113 -3.29 17.04 8.79
C VAL A 113 -4.03 16.03 9.66
N PHE A 114 -4.33 16.43 10.89
CA PHE A 114 -5.22 15.71 11.80
C PHE A 114 -6.55 16.45 11.85
N GLU A 115 -7.64 15.76 11.56
CA GLU A 115 -8.97 16.38 11.46
C GLU A 115 -9.83 16.03 12.66
N LYS A 116 -9.85 14.75 13.05
CA LYS A 116 -10.72 14.24 14.11
C LYS A 116 -10.07 13.11 14.89
N LEU A 117 -10.38 13.04 16.17
CA LEU A 117 -10.17 11.86 16.99
C LEU A 117 -11.52 11.16 17.17
N ALA A 118 -11.55 9.86 16.98
CA ALA A 118 -12.67 9.01 17.38
C ALA A 118 -12.23 8.10 18.52
N ILE A 119 -13.04 8.02 19.56
CA ILE A 119 -12.87 7.10 20.67
C ILE A 119 -13.99 6.08 20.59
N ARG A 120 -13.61 4.81 20.62
CA ARG A 120 -14.55 3.69 20.61
C ARG A 120 -14.55 3.04 21.97
N HIS A 121 -15.68 3.10 22.65
CA HIS A 121 -15.88 2.49 23.96
C HIS A 121 -16.50 1.12 23.79
N TYR A 122 -15.86 0.09 24.33
CA TYR A 122 -16.34 -1.28 24.27
C TYR A 122 -16.77 -1.75 25.64
N GLU A 123 -17.98 -2.28 25.73
CA GLU A 123 -18.51 -2.84 26.99
C GLU A 123 -17.77 -4.14 27.36
N ASN A 124 -17.56 -5.05 26.38
CA ASN A 124 -17.07 -6.41 26.62
C ASN A 124 -15.89 -6.80 25.71
N GLY A 125 -14.83 -5.98 25.69
CA GLY A 125 -13.58 -6.27 24.99
C GLY A 125 -13.58 -5.96 23.48
N PHE A 126 -12.42 -6.15 22.85
CA PHE A 126 -12.19 -5.82 21.44
C PHE A 126 -12.51 -7.01 20.52
N ALA A 127 -13.78 -7.34 20.34
CA ALA A 127 -14.20 -8.36 19.37
C ALA A 127 -15.01 -7.74 18.22
N PRO A 128 -14.82 -8.20 16.96
CA PRO A 128 -15.69 -7.82 15.87
C PRO A 128 -17.17 -8.12 16.21
N GLY A 129 -18.05 -7.13 16.02
CA GLY A 129 -19.48 -7.27 16.32
C GLY A 129 -19.88 -6.90 17.75
N ASN A 130 -18.92 -6.66 18.66
CA ASN A 130 -19.25 -6.06 19.94
C ASN A 130 -19.84 -4.66 19.74
N PRO A 131 -20.95 -4.33 20.42
CA PRO A 131 -21.47 -2.97 20.42
C PRO A 131 -20.38 -2.05 20.96
N CYS A 132 -20.21 -0.91 20.29
CA CYS A 132 -19.33 0.15 20.76
C CYS A 132 -19.98 1.50 20.54
N ASP A 133 -19.91 2.35 21.55
CA ASP A 133 -20.23 3.76 21.41
C ASP A 133 -19.02 4.48 20.80
N ILE A 134 -19.29 5.41 19.89
CA ILE A 134 -18.27 6.19 19.20
C ILE A 134 -18.44 7.65 19.57
N GLU A 135 -17.45 8.20 20.26
CA GLU A 135 -17.31 9.63 20.47
C GLU A 135 -16.41 10.20 19.38
N ILE A 136 -16.84 11.26 18.71
CA ILE A 136 -16.05 11.96 17.69
C ILE A 136 -15.73 13.36 18.21
N ILE A 137 -14.44 13.64 18.31
CA ILE A 137 -13.90 14.90 18.82
C ILE A 137 -13.21 15.63 17.69
N ASN A 138 -13.60 16.89 17.46
CA ASN A 138 -12.86 17.79 16.58
C ASN A 138 -11.60 18.26 17.30
N VAL A 139 -10.47 18.26 16.60
CA VAL A 139 -9.22 18.81 17.14
C VAL A 139 -9.10 20.29 16.80
N ALA A 140 -8.44 21.05 17.66
CA ALA A 140 -8.03 22.42 17.41
C ALA A 140 -6.53 22.47 17.10
N GLU A 141 -6.09 23.51 16.38
CA GLU A 141 -4.65 23.75 16.19
C GLU A 141 -3.97 24.05 17.54
N GLY A 142 -2.81 23.44 17.75
CA GLY A 142 -1.95 23.65 18.90
C GLY A 142 -1.05 24.88 18.74
N ILE A 143 -0.02 24.97 19.58
CA ILE A 143 0.93 26.10 19.57
C ILE A 143 1.98 25.90 18.47
N GLY A 144 2.43 24.66 18.24
CA GLY A 144 3.37 24.31 17.20
C GLY A 144 2.71 24.06 15.83
N ALA A 145 3.47 24.28 14.76
CA ALA A 145 3.04 23.91 13.42
C ALA A 145 2.82 22.38 13.32
N GLY A 146 1.64 21.97 12.86
CA GLY A 146 1.25 20.56 12.79
C GLY A 146 0.91 19.93 14.15
N GLU A 147 0.84 20.73 15.22
CA GLU A 147 0.33 20.29 16.51
C GLU A 147 -1.19 20.46 16.56
N TYR A 148 -1.86 19.49 17.19
CA TYR A 148 -3.30 19.49 17.37
C TYR A 148 -3.61 19.12 18.81
N VAL A 149 -4.62 19.80 19.38
CA VAL A 149 -5.04 19.62 20.77
C VAL A 149 -6.54 19.38 20.85
N ILE A 150 -6.95 18.69 21.92
CA ILE A 150 -8.35 18.59 22.31
C ILE A 150 -8.55 19.51 23.50
N GLY A 151 -9.65 20.28 23.48
CA GLY A 151 -9.92 21.32 24.46
C GLY A 151 -10.39 20.81 25.83
N ASP A 152 -10.67 19.51 25.96
CA ASP A 152 -11.16 18.89 27.19
C ASP A 152 -10.58 17.48 27.38
N THR A 153 -10.82 16.91 28.57
CA THR A 153 -10.34 15.60 28.99
C THR A 153 -11.10 14.48 28.29
N VAL A 154 -10.36 13.56 27.68
CA VAL A 154 -10.92 12.30 27.18
C VAL A 154 -11.14 11.33 28.34
N ILE A 155 -12.39 10.96 28.60
CA ILE A 155 -12.74 10.00 29.66
C ILE A 155 -12.94 8.62 29.04
N GLY A 156 -12.08 7.66 29.39
CA GLY A 156 -12.20 6.26 28.98
C GLY A 156 -12.45 5.34 30.17
N THR A 157 -13.57 4.62 30.18
CA THR A 157 -13.82 3.51 31.11
C THR A 157 -13.83 2.18 30.36
N GLY A 158 -13.08 1.18 30.85
CA GLY A 158 -13.04 -0.15 30.25
C GLY A 158 -12.16 -0.24 29.00
N TYR A 159 -12.56 -1.08 28.05
CA TYR A 159 -11.82 -1.29 26.81
C TYR A 159 -12.10 -0.14 25.83
N MET A 160 -11.06 0.60 25.44
CA MET A 160 -11.18 1.71 24.50
C MET A 160 -10.21 1.60 23.32
N ALA A 161 -10.65 1.99 22.12
CA ALA A 161 -9.78 2.13 20.97
C ALA A 161 -9.80 3.58 20.46
N LEU A 162 -8.66 4.05 19.96
CA LEU A 162 -8.52 5.35 19.33
C LEU A 162 -8.43 5.17 17.82
N ALA A 163 -9.12 6.03 17.08
CA ALA A 163 -9.00 6.15 15.63
C ALA A 163 -8.79 7.63 15.28
N VAL A 164 -7.93 7.88 14.30
CA VAL A 164 -7.59 9.23 13.84
C VAL A 164 -8.06 9.37 12.40
N SER A 165 -8.76 10.47 12.10
CA SER A 165 -9.05 10.88 10.72
C SER A 165 -8.13 12.01 10.32
N GLY A 166 -7.65 11.94 9.08
CA GLY A 166 -6.71 12.88 8.50
C GLY A 166 -5.84 12.19 7.46
N GLY A 167 -4.79 12.89 7.05
CA GLY A 167 -3.87 12.38 6.05
C GLY A 167 -2.77 13.38 5.74
N ASP A 168 -1.94 13.00 4.79
CA ASP A 168 -0.74 13.74 4.41
C ASP A 168 -0.86 14.30 3.00
N ARG A 169 -0.07 15.34 2.70
CA ARG A 169 -0.05 16.00 1.39
C ARG A 169 1.37 16.31 0.97
N ILE A 170 1.79 15.70 -0.13
CA ILE A 170 3.09 15.96 -0.73
C ILE A 170 3.05 17.27 -1.55
N ASP A 171 4.09 18.09 -1.44
CA ASP A 171 4.23 19.34 -2.22
C ASP A 171 4.07 19.10 -3.74
N GLY A 172 3.27 19.95 -4.38
CA GLY A 172 3.01 19.87 -5.83
C GLY A 172 2.20 18.66 -6.28
N LYS A 173 1.60 17.88 -5.36
CA LYS A 173 0.69 16.77 -5.66
C LYS A 173 -0.73 17.11 -5.22
N GLY A 174 -1.71 16.65 -6.00
CA GLY A 174 -3.14 16.88 -5.74
C GLY A 174 -3.82 15.81 -4.89
N PHE A 175 -3.10 14.74 -4.53
CA PHE A 175 -3.66 13.59 -3.82
C PHE A 175 -3.56 13.76 -2.31
N LEU A 176 -4.49 13.14 -1.59
CA LEU A 176 -4.37 12.87 -0.16
C LEU A 176 -3.64 11.54 0.01
N TYR A 177 -2.69 11.50 0.95
CA TYR A 177 -1.92 10.31 1.26
C TYR A 177 -2.23 9.84 2.69
N GLY A 178 -2.05 8.56 2.98
CA GLY A 178 -2.12 8.07 4.34
C GLY A 178 -0.92 8.53 5.18
N PHE A 179 -1.05 8.49 6.51
CA PHE A 179 0.06 8.77 7.41
C PHE A 179 1.21 7.78 7.20
N TYR A 180 2.43 8.29 7.03
CA TYR A 180 3.63 7.44 6.98
C TYR A 180 3.88 6.67 8.28
N SER A 181 3.57 7.29 9.43
CA SER A 181 3.70 6.65 10.73
C SER A 181 2.70 7.22 11.74
N LEU A 182 2.24 6.36 12.65
CA LEU A 182 1.47 6.76 13.82
C LEU A 182 2.15 6.24 15.08
N ARG A 183 2.11 7.02 16.15
CA ARG A 183 2.64 6.63 17.46
C ARG A 183 1.70 7.15 18.54
N LEU A 184 1.25 6.27 19.41
CA LEU A 184 0.48 6.62 20.60
C LEU A 184 1.39 6.53 21.82
N ARG A 185 1.39 7.61 22.61
CA ARG A 185 2.10 7.69 23.88
C ARG A 185 1.10 7.95 25.00
N VAL A 186 1.33 7.32 26.13
CA VAL A 186 0.71 7.67 27.41
C VAL A 186 1.86 8.00 28.35
N ASP A 187 1.87 9.24 28.84
CA ASP A 187 3.04 9.85 29.46
C ASP A 187 4.29 9.68 28.58
N ASP A 188 5.37 9.15 29.14
CA ASP A 188 6.61 8.90 28.40
C ASP A 188 6.62 7.59 27.62
N SER A 189 5.63 6.72 27.80
CA SER A 189 5.62 5.36 27.24
C SER A 189 4.92 5.28 25.89
N VAL A 190 5.58 4.65 24.91
CA VAL A 190 4.95 4.32 23.62
C VAL A 190 4.14 3.04 23.77
N ILE A 191 2.82 3.13 23.61
CA ILE A 191 1.93 1.97 23.75
C ILE A 191 1.43 1.42 22.41
N PHE A 192 1.55 2.19 21.33
CA PHE A 192 1.28 1.75 19.98
C PHE A 192 2.19 2.49 18.98
N SER A 193 2.60 1.78 17.94
CA SER A 193 3.33 2.37 16.82
C SER A 193 3.07 1.63 15.52
N MET A 194 2.98 2.39 14.45
CA MET A 194 2.84 1.92 13.08
C MET A 194 3.77 2.74 12.18
N ASN A 195 4.34 2.10 11.16
CA ASN A 195 4.98 2.78 10.04
C ASN A 195 4.66 2.05 8.75
N SER A 196 4.74 2.76 7.63
CA SER A 196 4.41 2.24 6.31
C SER A 196 5.64 1.79 5.52
N ASP A 197 6.69 1.29 6.18
CA ASP A 197 7.94 0.88 5.50
C ASP A 197 7.81 -0.44 4.76
N SER A 198 7.12 -1.39 5.36
CA SER A 198 6.83 -2.68 4.77
C SER A 198 5.60 -3.29 5.41
N ILE A 199 4.97 -4.20 4.68
CA ILE A 199 3.94 -5.07 5.25
C ILE A 199 4.27 -6.52 4.90
N THR A 200 3.98 -7.45 5.80
CA THR A 200 4.15 -8.88 5.56
C THR A 200 2.78 -9.50 5.32
N TYR A 201 2.73 -10.63 4.61
CA TYR A 201 1.46 -11.29 4.32
C TYR A 201 0.77 -11.84 5.57
N GLU A 202 1.50 -12.07 6.66
CA GLU A 202 0.95 -12.43 7.96
C GLU A 202 0.24 -11.25 8.65
N THR A 203 0.65 -10.02 8.33
CA THR A 203 0.11 -8.79 8.94
C THR A 203 -0.83 -8.01 8.02
N THR A 204 -1.16 -8.51 6.83
CA THR A 204 -2.05 -7.78 5.89
C THR A 204 -3.43 -7.49 6.45
N GLY A 205 -3.94 -8.29 7.39
CA GLY A 205 -5.19 -7.97 8.09
C GLY A 205 -5.15 -6.65 8.87
N GLN A 206 -3.96 -6.14 9.18
CA GLN A 206 -3.78 -4.83 9.81
C GLN A 206 -4.11 -3.67 8.87
N LEU A 207 -4.13 -3.90 7.54
CA LEU A 207 -4.57 -2.88 6.58
C LEU A 207 -6.03 -2.47 6.81
N GLU A 208 -6.86 -3.36 7.37
CA GLU A 208 -8.27 -3.05 7.69
C GLU A 208 -8.42 -1.97 8.78
N TYR A 209 -7.35 -1.69 9.53
CA TYR A 209 -7.28 -0.59 10.49
C TYR A 209 -6.99 0.76 9.83
N VAL A 210 -6.47 0.75 8.60
CA VAL A 210 -6.24 1.96 7.80
C VAL A 210 -7.31 2.01 6.73
N ARG A 211 -8.30 2.89 6.91
CA ARG A 211 -9.41 3.02 5.99
C ARG A 211 -9.29 4.31 5.22
N ASP A 212 -9.33 4.17 3.90
CA ASP A 212 -9.61 5.29 3.01
C ASP A 212 -11.14 5.36 2.85
N MET A 213 -11.74 6.44 3.36
CA MET A 213 -13.18 6.67 3.27
C MET A 213 -13.38 7.76 2.20
N GLU A 214 -13.24 7.37 0.92
CA GLU A 214 -13.77 8.15 -0.21
C GLU A 214 -15.30 8.06 -0.28
#